data_AF-A0A7C6UHH7-F1
#
_entry.id   AF-A0A7C6UHH7-F1
#
_cell.length_a   1.000
_cell.length_b   1.000
_cell.length_c   1.000
_cell.angle_alpha   90.00
_cell.angle_beta   90.00
_cell.angle_gamma   90.00
#
_symmetry.space_group_name_H-M   'P 1'
#
loop_
_entity.id
_entity.type
_entity.pdbx_description
1 polymer ?
#
loop_
_entity_poly.entity_id
_entity_poly.type
_entity_poly.pdbx_seq_one_letter_code
_entity_poly.pdbx_strand_id
1 'polypeptide(L)'
;MRVHQVIGAICGCLVGVSAFGQATLPAFYSGPWVGAGVTLPTGWTSYKLGPDYSTNYDGEGGPAAKFDTTGDWLKINFNGTPSTISYWVRGNSLSGAYIFKVQESANGSTWSDVVVYNTANP
;
A
#
# COMPACT_ATOMS: atom_id res chain seq x y z
N MET A 1 19.50 13.35 -55.43
CA MET A 1 18.95 12.23 -54.64
C MET A 1 18.96 12.67 -53.17
N ARG A 2 17.81 13.04 -52.62
CA ARG A 2 17.68 13.58 -51.25
C ARG A 2 17.29 12.43 -50.32
N VAL A 3 18.21 12.00 -49.46
CA VAL A 3 17.95 11.00 -48.41
C VAL A 3 17.29 11.74 -47.24
N HIS A 4 16.01 11.44 -47.00
CA HIS A 4 15.32 11.88 -45.80
C HIS A 4 15.67 10.88 -44.70
N GLN A 5 16.42 11.31 -43.69
CA GLN A 5 16.56 10.52 -42.47
C GLN A 5 15.26 10.66 -41.68
N VAL A 6 14.49 9.58 -41.64
CA VAL A 6 13.39 9.42 -40.69
C VAL A 6 14.04 9.20 -39.33
N ILE A 7 14.09 10.26 -38.51
CA ILE A 7 14.35 10.13 -37.07
C ILE A 7 13.12 9.44 -36.50
N GLY A 8 13.20 8.12 -36.36
CA GLY A 8 12.23 7.33 -35.62
C GLY A 8 12.30 7.73 -34.15
N ALA A 9 11.43 8.65 -33.73
CA ALA A 9 11.21 8.93 -32.33
C ALA A 9 10.62 7.65 -31.71
N ILE A 10 11.47 6.89 -31.00
CA ILE A 10 11.00 5.87 -30.07
C ILE A 10 10.20 6.65 -29.03
N CYS A 11 8.88 6.55 -29.14
CA CYS A 11 7.93 6.98 -28.13
C CYS A 11 8.21 6.11 -26.90
N GLY A 12 9.17 6.55 -26.07
CA GLY A 12 9.36 6.02 -24.74
C GLY A 12 8.07 6.30 -23.99
N CYS A 13 7.21 5.28 -23.90
CA CYS A 13 6.14 5.26 -22.94
C CYS A 13 6.84 5.28 -21.58
N LEU A 14 7.05 6.48 -21.04
CA LEU A 14 7.39 6.67 -19.63
C LEU A 14 6.19 6.14 -18.84
N VAL A 15 6.17 4.83 -18.59
CA VAL A 15 5.44 4.29 -17.47
C VAL A 15 6.12 4.89 -16.26
N GLY A 16 5.48 5.92 -15.69
CA GLY A 16 5.95 6.62 -14.51
C GLY A 16 5.94 5.67 -13.32
N VAL A 17 6.96 4.81 -13.23
CA VAL A 17 7.29 4.10 -12.00
C VAL A 17 7.71 5.18 -11.01
N SER A 18 6.81 5.50 -10.09
CA SER A 18 7.12 6.38 -8.98
C SER A 18 8.28 5.73 -8.22
N ALA A 19 9.46 6.36 -8.26
CA ALA A 19 10.68 5.84 -7.62
C ALA A 19 10.61 6.03 -6.11
N PHE A 20 9.64 5.38 -5.46
CA PHE A 20 9.69 5.14 -4.03
C PHE A 20 10.71 4.02 -3.79
N GLY A 21 11.54 4.15 -2.75
CA GLY A 21 12.44 3.07 -2.35
C GLY A 21 11.66 1.76 -2.12
N GLN A 22 12.32 0.62 -2.17
CA GLN A 22 11.65 -0.67 -2.02
C GLN A 22 11.97 -1.30 -0.67
N ALA A 23 10.96 -1.90 -0.03
CA ALA A 23 11.12 -2.66 1.20
C ALA A 23 11.92 -3.95 0.90
N THR A 24 13.01 -4.16 1.62
CA THR A 24 13.81 -5.39 1.52
C THR A 24 13.12 -6.52 2.27
N LEU A 25 12.99 -7.68 1.63
CA LEU A 25 12.39 -8.86 2.25
C LEU A 25 13.41 -9.64 3.13
N PRO A 26 12.99 -10.18 4.29
CA PRO A 26 11.67 -10.03 4.91
C PRO A 26 11.47 -8.62 5.49
N ALA A 27 10.26 -8.09 5.37
CA ALA A 27 9.88 -6.77 5.88
C ALA A 27 8.81 -6.93 6.98
N PHE A 28 8.96 -6.18 8.07
CA PHE A 28 8.03 -6.15 9.18
C PHE A 28 7.92 -4.73 9.75
N TYR A 29 6.70 -4.31 10.09
CA TYR A 29 6.45 -3.03 10.75
C TYR A 29 5.12 -3.08 11.52
N SER A 30 5.14 -2.56 12.74
CA SER A 30 3.99 -2.52 13.67
C SER A 30 3.57 -1.07 14.00
N GLY A 31 4.04 -0.10 13.22
CA GLY A 31 3.79 1.33 13.45
C GLY A 31 4.87 2.03 14.30
N PRO A 32 4.69 3.32 14.62
CA PRO A 32 3.51 4.16 14.32
C PRO A 32 3.29 4.42 12.82
N TRP A 33 2.03 4.59 12.40
CA TRP A 33 1.67 4.72 10.98
C TRP A 33 1.47 6.17 10.55
N VAL A 34 1.03 7.01 11.47
CA VAL A 34 0.89 8.46 11.29
C VAL A 34 1.28 9.22 12.55
N GLY A 35 1.62 10.50 12.40
CA GLY A 35 1.92 11.40 13.51
C GLY A 35 3.04 12.38 13.20
N ALA A 36 3.18 13.40 14.04
CA ALA A 36 4.29 14.35 13.90
C ALA A 36 5.63 13.63 14.11
N GLY A 37 6.54 13.75 13.14
CA GLY A 37 7.85 13.11 13.17
C GLY A 37 7.85 11.62 12.82
N VAL A 38 6.70 11.03 12.49
CA VAL A 38 6.62 9.63 12.03
C VAL A 38 7.12 9.56 10.59
N THR A 39 8.14 8.74 10.37
CA THR A 39 8.64 8.38 9.03
C THR A 39 8.41 6.89 8.83
N LEU A 40 7.63 6.53 7.81
CA LEU A 40 7.40 5.13 7.47
C LEU A 40 8.71 4.48 6.95
N PRO A 41 8.88 3.15 7.13
CA PRO A 41 10.03 2.45 6.57
C PRO A 41 10.15 2.60 5.06
N THR A 42 11.35 2.43 4.52
CA THR A 42 11.57 2.48 3.07
C THR A 42 10.66 1.52 2.33
N GLY A 43 9.95 2.02 1.31
CA GLY A 43 8.97 1.27 0.53
C GLY A 43 7.56 1.21 1.11
N TRP A 44 7.34 1.84 2.26
CA TRP A 44 6.02 1.96 2.86
C TRP A 44 5.51 3.38 2.63
N THR A 45 4.28 3.47 2.14
CA THR A 45 3.60 4.75 1.91
C THR A 45 2.16 4.62 2.36
N SER A 46 1.56 5.72 2.80
CA SER A 46 0.17 5.75 3.20
C SER A 46 -0.52 7.02 2.68
N TYR A 47 -1.84 7.00 2.69
CA TYR A 47 -2.65 8.14 2.32
C TYR A 47 -3.91 8.18 3.18
N LYS A 48 -4.16 9.37 3.74
CA LYS A 48 -5.36 9.74 4.50
C LYS A 48 -5.69 8.88 5.74
N LEU A 49 -4.79 8.01 6.17
CA LEU A 49 -4.96 7.26 7.43
C LEU A 49 -5.30 8.24 8.58
N GLY A 50 -6.31 7.89 9.37
CA GLY A 50 -6.64 8.59 10.59
C GLY A 50 -5.58 8.39 11.67
N PRO A 51 -5.68 9.10 12.81
CA PRO A 51 -4.79 8.88 13.95
C PRO A 51 -4.77 7.41 14.35
N ASP A 52 -3.57 6.90 14.61
CA ASP A 52 -3.33 5.52 15.04
C ASP A 52 -4.27 5.10 16.19
N TYR A 53 -4.74 3.84 16.13
CA TYR A 53 -5.41 3.20 17.25
C TYR A 53 -4.42 2.86 18.38
N SER A 54 -4.95 2.33 19.49
CA SER A 54 -4.15 1.84 20.61
C SER A 54 -3.13 0.78 20.20
N THR A 55 -2.10 0.61 21.03
CA THR A 55 -1.03 -0.35 20.84
C THR A 55 -1.48 -1.80 21.01
N ASN A 56 -0.68 -2.70 20.45
CA ASN A 56 -0.72 -4.15 20.67
C ASN A 56 -2.00 -4.85 20.16
N TYR A 57 -2.65 -4.29 19.14
CA TYR A 57 -3.76 -4.97 18.46
C TYR A 57 -3.27 -6.13 17.57
N ASP A 58 -1.99 -6.15 17.25
CA ASP A 58 -1.28 -7.20 16.50
C ASP A 58 -0.45 -8.14 17.39
N GLY A 59 -0.40 -7.88 18.70
CA GLY A 59 0.44 -8.65 19.64
C GLY A 59 1.94 -8.31 19.61
N GLU A 60 2.35 -7.31 18.82
CA GLU A 60 3.76 -6.95 18.58
C GLU A 60 4.14 -5.60 19.21
N GLY A 61 3.25 -5.02 20.02
CA GLY A 61 3.50 -3.83 20.84
C GLY A 61 3.33 -2.47 20.15
N GLY A 62 3.29 -2.39 18.82
CA GLY A 62 3.05 -1.14 18.10
C GLY A 62 1.57 -0.77 17.95
N PRO A 63 1.24 0.47 17.57
CA PRO A 63 -0.14 0.91 17.33
C PRO A 63 -0.70 0.37 16.01
N ALA A 64 -2.03 0.35 15.86
CA ALA A 64 -2.67 -0.09 14.62
C ALA A 64 -3.06 1.08 13.70
N ALA A 65 -2.83 0.92 12.39
CA ALA A 65 -3.25 1.86 11.36
C ALA A 65 -4.78 2.00 11.35
N LYS A 66 -5.27 3.23 11.19
CA LYS A 66 -6.71 3.53 11.15
C LYS A 66 -7.15 3.92 9.74
N PHE A 67 -8.00 3.07 9.15
CA PHE A 67 -8.69 3.31 7.88
C PHE A 67 -10.12 3.76 8.21
N ASP A 68 -10.35 5.06 8.30
CA ASP A 68 -11.61 5.63 8.80
C ASP A 68 -12.44 6.38 7.76
N THR A 69 -11.88 6.67 6.58
CA THR A 69 -12.64 7.24 5.47
C THR A 69 -12.44 6.47 4.16
N THR A 70 -13.32 6.72 3.20
CA THR A 70 -13.16 6.17 1.86
C THR A 70 -11.90 6.73 1.20
N GLY A 71 -11.10 5.83 0.62
CA GLY A 71 -9.88 6.17 -0.11
C GLY A 71 -8.61 6.15 0.75
N ASP A 72 -8.71 5.78 2.03
CA ASP A 72 -7.56 5.54 2.89
C ASP A 72 -6.81 4.30 2.41
N TRP A 73 -5.48 4.36 2.38
CA TRP A 73 -4.66 3.21 2.02
C TRP A 73 -3.29 3.21 2.69
N LEU A 74 -2.75 2.01 2.83
CA LEU A 74 -1.34 1.73 3.13
C LEU A 74 -0.82 0.86 1.98
N LYS A 75 0.37 1.18 1.48
CA LYS A 75 0.98 0.51 0.33
C LYS A 75 2.42 0.19 0.64
N ILE A 76 2.82 -1.03 0.29
CA ILE A 76 4.17 -1.53 0.44
C ILE A 76 4.71 -1.91 -0.94
N ASN A 77 5.83 -1.31 -1.33
CA ASN A 77 6.56 -1.64 -2.54
C ASN A 77 7.74 -2.54 -2.16
N PHE A 78 7.66 -3.82 -2.48
CA PHE A 78 8.73 -4.78 -2.19
C PHE A 78 9.83 -4.76 -3.25
N ASN A 79 11.06 -5.14 -2.88
CA ASN A 79 12.17 -5.31 -3.81
C ASN A 79 12.24 -6.70 -4.47
N GLY A 80 11.22 -7.52 -4.24
CA GLY A 80 11.06 -8.85 -4.80
C GLY A 80 9.65 -9.37 -4.51
N THR A 81 9.32 -10.55 -5.01
CA THR A 81 8.03 -11.18 -4.76
C THR A 81 8.02 -11.80 -3.37
N PRO A 82 7.16 -11.35 -2.43
CA PRO A 82 7.03 -12.01 -1.13
C PRO A 82 6.38 -13.39 -1.29
N SER A 83 6.87 -14.37 -0.53
CA SER A 83 6.25 -15.70 -0.47
C SER A 83 4.95 -15.70 0.36
N THR A 84 4.92 -14.90 1.43
CA THR A 84 3.78 -14.82 2.35
C THR A 84 3.66 -13.41 2.88
N ILE A 85 2.42 -12.94 3.03
CA ILE A 85 2.08 -11.70 3.72
C ILE A 85 1.15 -12.07 4.87
N SER A 86 1.54 -11.68 6.08
CA SER A 86 0.73 -11.86 7.30
C SER A 86 0.41 -10.48 7.87
N TYR A 87 -0.83 -10.29 8.30
CA TYR A 87 -1.30 -9.04 8.89
C TYR A 87 -2.44 -9.31 9.86
N TRP A 88 -2.65 -8.37 10.78
CA TRP A 88 -3.83 -8.33 11.64
C TRP A 88 -4.79 -7.26 11.13
N VAL A 89 -6.06 -7.61 11.03
CA VAL A 89 -7.14 -6.67 10.66
C VAL A 89 -8.31 -6.85 11.61
N ARG A 90 -8.94 -5.74 11.98
CA ARG A 90 -10.11 -5.75 12.85
C ARG A 90 -11.05 -4.62 12.46
N GLY A 91 -12.33 -4.95 12.31
CA GLY A 91 -13.39 -3.94 12.33
C GLY A 91 -13.52 -3.30 13.71
N ASN A 92 -13.36 -1.97 13.80
CA ASN A 92 -13.47 -1.23 15.05
C ASN A 92 -14.68 -0.29 15.02
N SER A 93 -15.75 -0.68 15.72
CA SER A 93 -17.03 0.06 15.76
C SER A 93 -17.62 0.35 14.37
N LEU A 94 -17.53 -0.63 13.46
CA LEU A 94 -18.03 -0.49 12.09
C LEU A 94 -19.55 -0.28 12.09
N SER A 95 -20.01 0.64 11.24
CA SER A 95 -21.44 0.91 11.04
C SER A 95 -21.71 1.22 9.56
N GLY A 96 -22.93 0.91 9.11
CA GLY A 96 -23.31 1.05 7.71
C GLY A 96 -22.60 0.06 6.78
N ALA A 97 -22.75 0.28 5.47
CA ALA A 97 -22.06 -0.50 4.45
C ALA A 97 -20.59 -0.06 4.35
N TYR A 98 -19.67 -1.02 4.35
CA TYR A 98 -18.24 -0.78 4.19
C TYR A 98 -17.61 -1.84 3.32
N ILE A 99 -16.46 -1.49 2.74
CA ILE A 99 -15.59 -2.39 1.99
C ILE A 99 -14.15 -2.04 2.38
N PHE A 100 -13.39 -3.03 2.82
CA PHE A 100 -11.93 -2.96 2.98
C PHE A 100 -11.30 -4.04 2.11
N LYS A 101 -10.23 -3.71 1.39
CA LYS A 101 -9.60 -4.62 0.44
C LYS A 101 -8.12 -4.74 0.72
N VAL A 102 -7.62 -5.96 0.65
CA VAL A 102 -6.19 -6.23 0.45
C VAL A 102 -6.01 -6.47 -1.03
N GLN A 103 -5.12 -5.69 -1.65
CA GLN A 103 -4.88 -5.73 -3.08
C GLN A 103 -3.39 -5.92 -3.35
N GLU A 104 -3.08 -6.52 -4.49
CA GLU A 104 -1.73 -6.68 -4.99
C GLU A 104 -1.57 -6.11 -6.41
N SER A 105 -0.35 -5.75 -6.76
CA SER A 105 0.00 -5.23 -8.08
C SER A 105 1.46 -5.51 -8.42
N ALA A 106 1.71 -5.98 -9.64
CA ALA A 106 3.07 -6.16 -10.15
C ALA A 106 3.67 -4.88 -10.76
N ASN A 107 2.83 -3.88 -11.09
CA ASN A 107 3.24 -2.67 -11.82
C ASN A 107 2.86 -1.36 -11.13
N GLY A 108 2.14 -1.43 -10.00
CA GLY A 108 1.67 -0.28 -9.23
C GLY A 108 0.47 0.46 -9.84
N SER A 109 -0.03 0.06 -11.02
CA SER A 109 -1.10 0.74 -11.74
C SER A 109 -2.36 -0.12 -11.90
N THR A 110 -2.21 -1.42 -12.11
CA THR A 110 -3.32 -2.39 -12.15
C THR A 110 -3.31 -3.23 -10.88
N TRP A 111 -4.44 -3.28 -10.18
CA TRP A 111 -4.56 -3.91 -8.87
C TRP A 111 -5.57 -5.05 -8.92
N SER A 112 -5.23 -6.17 -8.29
CA SER A 112 -6.12 -7.31 -8.10
C SER A 112 -6.50 -7.44 -6.63
N ASP A 113 -7.77 -7.74 -6.37
CA ASP A 113 -8.26 -7.98 -5.00
C ASP A 113 -7.79 -9.37 -4.55
N VAL A 114 -7.04 -9.41 -3.43
CA VAL A 114 -6.60 -10.65 -2.77
C VAL A 114 -7.61 -11.07 -1.71
N VAL A 115 -8.07 -10.10 -0.90
CA VAL A 115 -9.11 -10.29 0.11
C VAL A 115 -10.06 -9.10 0.11
N VAL A 116 -11.36 -9.36 0.28
CA VAL A 116 -12.39 -8.33 0.43
C VAL A 116 -13.16 -8.57 1.73
N TYR A 117 -13.07 -7.61 2.63
CA TYR A 117 -13.86 -7.53 3.86
C TYR A 117 -15.01 -6.55 3.65
N ASN A 118 -16.20 -6.91 4.10
CA ASN A 118 -17.41 -6.11 3.95
C ASN A 118 -18.44 -6.48 5.03
N THR A 119 -19.62 -5.86 5.01
CA THR A 119 -20.68 -6.11 6.01
C THR A 119 -21.13 -7.57 6.14
N ALA A 120 -20.98 -8.39 5.09
CA ALA A 120 -21.33 -9.81 5.11
C ALA A 120 -20.13 -10.72 5.44
N ASN A 121 -18.91 -10.19 5.32
CA ASN A 121 -17.64 -10.87 5.61
C ASN A 121 -16.70 -9.89 6.33
N PRO A 122 -16.96 -9.61 7.62
CA PRO A 122 -16.26 -8.57 8.37
C PRO A 122 -14.79 -8.88 8.63
#